data_AF-A0A7K8XZN8-F1
#
_entry.id   AF-A0A7K8XZN8-F1
#
_cell.length_a   1.000
_cell.length_b   1.000
_cell.length_c   1.000
_cell.angle_alpha   90.00
_cell.angle_beta   90.00
_cell.angle_gamma   90.00
#
_symmetry.space_group_name_H-M   'P 1'
#
loop_
_entity.id
_entity.type
_entity.pdbx_description
1 polymer ?
#
loop_
_entity_poly.entity_id
_entity_poly.type
_entity_poly.pdbx_seq_one_letter_code
_entity_poly.pdbx_strand_id
1 'polypeptide(L)'
;SLSLPQVEVFKQGVNQKLEEGQAKLRAMWQDWSMKSSKDTGDFGDPEEMESLALLLARSIMHQLQLACCEIVSAIRGLPSSIQDKVKQSLATIEELYASFSLANSFQDLSSSVLTQSQKNTAEIQECMEELLDYLKNNIPLSWVVGPFCPREEEE
;
A
#
# COMPACT_ATOMS: atom_id res chain seq x y z
N SER A 1 -11.02 -25.22 -8.67
CA SER A 1 -9.65 -25.07 -8.15
C SER A 1 -9.08 -23.81 -8.75
N LEU A 2 -8.87 -22.76 -7.96
CA LEU A 2 -8.22 -21.55 -8.44
C LEU A 2 -6.77 -21.88 -8.78
N SER A 3 -6.40 -21.68 -10.04
CA SER A 3 -5.08 -22.01 -10.54
C SER A 3 -4.08 -20.99 -10.00
N LEU A 4 -3.15 -21.49 -9.18
CA LEU A 4 -1.89 -20.87 -8.72
C LEU A 4 -1.37 -19.67 -9.54
N PRO A 5 -1.35 -19.68 -10.90
CA PRO A 5 -0.95 -18.54 -11.71
C PRO A 5 -1.62 -17.19 -11.41
N GLN A 6 -2.86 -17.14 -10.92
CA GLN A 6 -3.58 -15.87 -10.77
C GLN A 6 -3.18 -15.07 -9.53
N VAL A 7 -2.94 -15.77 -8.42
CA VAL A 7 -2.37 -15.17 -7.21
C VAL A 7 -0.99 -14.59 -7.53
N GLU A 8 -0.24 -15.26 -8.40
CA GLU A 8 1.09 -14.81 -8.83
C GLU A 8 1.03 -13.52 -9.66
N VAL A 9 0.05 -13.37 -10.57
CA VAL A 9 -0.10 -12.16 -11.39
C VAL A 9 -0.52 -10.95 -10.56
N PHE A 10 -1.45 -11.12 -9.62
CA PHE A 10 -1.85 -10.05 -8.70
C PHE A 10 -0.67 -9.58 -7.85
N LYS A 11 0.03 -10.54 -7.25
CA LYS A 11 1.25 -10.30 -6.48
C LYS A 11 2.34 -9.61 -7.31
N GLN A 12 2.49 -9.98 -8.58
CA GLN A 12 3.42 -9.32 -9.50
C GLN A 12 3.04 -7.87 -9.79
N GLY A 13 1.76 -7.56 -10.04
CA GLY A 13 1.32 -6.19 -10.30
C GLY A 13 1.53 -5.25 -9.12
N VAL A 14 1.21 -5.71 -7.91
CA VAL A 14 1.46 -4.97 -6.66
C VAL A 14 2.97 -4.78 -6.44
N ASN A 15 3.77 -5.83 -6.64
CA ASN A 15 5.23 -5.72 -6.54
C ASN A 15 5.80 -4.75 -7.58
N GLN A 16 5.28 -4.73 -8.81
CA GLN A 16 5.79 -3.84 -9.86
C GLN A 16 5.56 -2.37 -9.52
N LYS A 17 4.35 -2.01 -9.07
CA LYS A 17 4.03 -0.64 -8.60
C LYS A 17 4.89 -0.22 -7.42
N LEU A 18 5.15 -1.16 -6.51
CA LEU A 18 6.04 -0.96 -5.37
C LEU A 18 7.49 -0.72 -5.81
N GLU A 19 8.00 -1.54 -6.71
CA GLU A 19 9.35 -1.40 -7.26
C GLU A 19 9.51 -0.10 -8.05
N GLU A 20 8.51 0.33 -8.84
CA GLU A 20 8.52 1.62 -9.54
C GLU A 20 8.58 2.80 -8.56
N GLY A 21 7.78 2.76 -7.49
CA GLY A 21 7.81 3.75 -6.42
C GLY A 21 9.16 3.77 -5.71
N GLN A 22 9.70 2.60 -5.37
CA GLN A 22 11.03 2.48 -4.74
C GLN A 22 12.16 2.93 -5.67
N ALA A 23 12.10 2.65 -6.97
CA ALA A 23 13.10 3.06 -7.95
C ALA A 23 13.14 4.58 -8.09
N LYS A 24 11.96 5.23 -8.15
CA LYS A 24 11.85 6.69 -8.16
C LYS A 24 12.44 7.31 -6.89
N LEU A 25 12.19 6.70 -5.74
CA LEU A 25 12.73 7.16 -4.46
C LEU A 25 14.24 6.96 -4.36
N ARG A 26 14.77 5.81 -4.81
CA ARG A 26 16.22 5.56 -4.90
C ARG A 26 16.90 6.55 -5.82
N ALA A 27 16.28 6.89 -6.96
CA ALA A 27 16.80 7.90 -7.87
C ALA A 27 16.85 9.29 -7.22
N MET A 28 15.79 9.71 -6.52
CA MET A 28 15.78 10.97 -5.77
C MET A 28 16.81 11.00 -4.64
N TRP A 29 16.96 9.88 -3.92
CA TRP A 29 17.95 9.73 -2.85
C TRP A 29 19.39 9.78 -3.38
N GLN A 30 19.64 9.20 -4.56
CA GLN A 30 20.95 9.25 -5.20
C GLN A 30 21.30 10.64 -5.74
N ASP A 31 20.35 11.34 -6.38
CA ASP A 31 20.54 12.75 -6.80
C ASP A 31 20.87 13.63 -5.59
N TRP A 32 20.18 13.41 -4.47
CA TRP A 32 20.40 14.13 -3.22
C TRP A 32 21.75 13.79 -2.58
N SER A 33 22.10 12.51 -2.44
CA SER A 33 23.40 12.08 -1.88
C SER A 33 24.59 12.59 -2.69
N MET A 34 24.45 12.67 -4.03
CA MET A 34 25.45 13.30 -4.89
C MET A 34 25.56 14.82 -4.69
N LYS A 35 24.45 15.51 -4.42
CA LYS A 35 24.45 16.95 -4.13
C LYS A 35 25.01 17.27 -2.74
N SER A 36 24.66 16.47 -1.72
CA SER A 36 25.14 16.65 -0.34
C SER A 36 26.62 16.29 -0.15
N SER A 37 27.17 15.41 -0.99
CA SER A 37 28.60 15.06 -0.95
C SER A 37 29.50 16.12 -1.61
N LYS A 38 28.95 17.07 -2.36
CA LYS A 38 29.72 18.11 -3.07
C LYS A 38 29.91 19.38 -2.24
N ASP A 39 29.13 19.54 -1.18
CA ASP A 39 29.28 20.59 -0.18
C ASP A 39 29.74 19.97 1.14
N THR A 40 30.70 20.58 1.80
CA THR A 40 31.46 19.92 2.88
C THR A 40 30.63 19.87 4.17
N GLY A 41 30.15 18.68 4.53
CA GLY A 41 29.77 18.34 5.91
C GLY A 41 28.47 18.92 6.47
N ASP A 42 27.64 19.54 5.64
CA ASP A 42 26.32 20.03 6.06
C ASP A 42 25.26 19.00 5.66
N PHE A 43 24.63 18.38 6.66
CA PHE A 43 23.37 17.69 6.42
C PHE A 43 22.40 18.80 5.99
N GLY A 44 21.98 18.79 4.72
CA GLY A 44 21.21 19.89 4.12
C GLY A 44 20.02 20.36 4.98
N ASP A 45 19.55 21.57 4.71
CA ASP A 45 18.50 22.30 5.45
C ASP A 45 17.42 21.35 6.01
N PRO A 46 17.18 21.32 7.34
CA PRO A 46 16.16 20.50 7.97
C PRO A 46 14.78 20.57 7.29
N GLU A 47 14.41 21.74 6.73
CA GLU A 47 13.15 21.92 6.00
C GLU A 47 13.11 21.13 4.67
N GLU A 48 14.25 21.00 3.98
CA GLU A 48 14.36 20.18 2.76
C GLU A 48 14.28 18.69 3.08
N MET A 49 14.92 18.26 4.18
CA MET A 49 14.87 16.87 4.63
C MET A 49 13.46 16.45 5.04
N GLU A 50 12.76 17.33 5.75
CA GLU A 50 11.35 17.16 6.12
C GLU A 50 10.44 17.08 4.90
N SER A 51 10.61 17.99 3.93
CA SER A 51 9.86 18.00 2.68
C SER A 51 10.01 16.70 1.88
N LEU A 52 11.25 16.18 1.80
CA LEU A 52 11.54 14.89 1.15
C LEU A 52 10.88 13.73 1.90
N ALA A 53 10.97 13.71 3.22
CA ALA A 53 10.39 12.65 4.04
C ALA A 53 8.84 12.67 3.99
N LEU A 54 8.21 13.84 3.90
CA LEU A 54 6.78 13.98 3.63
C LEU A 54 6.41 13.49 2.23
N LEU A 55 7.19 13.83 1.20
CA LEU A 55 6.95 13.34 -0.16
C LEU A 55 7.01 11.81 -0.22
N LEU A 56 8.00 11.22 0.46
CA LEU A 56 8.14 9.78 0.67
C LEU A 56 6.89 9.18 1.34
N ALA A 57 6.47 9.76 2.46
CA ALA A 57 5.29 9.29 3.20
C ALA A 57 4.02 9.36 2.35
N ARG A 58 3.80 10.46 1.60
CA ARG A 58 2.67 10.61 0.67
C ARG A 58 2.68 9.56 -0.44
N SER A 59 3.86 9.27 -1.00
CA SER A 59 4.01 8.24 -2.04
C SER A 59 3.63 6.84 -1.51
N ILE A 60 4.09 6.50 -0.30
CA ILE A 60 3.76 5.23 0.36
C ILE A 60 2.26 5.15 0.65
N MET A 61 1.68 6.21 1.23
CA MET A 61 0.25 6.27 1.52
C MET A 61 -0.61 6.13 0.26
N HIS A 62 -0.21 6.76 -0.84
CA HIS A 62 -0.90 6.63 -2.12
C HIS A 62 -0.84 5.19 -2.67
N GLN A 63 0.31 4.53 -2.60
CA GLN A 63 0.43 3.13 -3.00
C GLN A 63 -0.42 2.20 -2.13
N LEU A 64 -0.44 2.45 -0.82
CA LEU A 64 -1.29 1.71 0.10
C LEU A 64 -2.77 1.87 -0.26
N GLN A 65 -3.23 3.10 -0.53
CA GLN A 65 -4.61 3.37 -0.96
C GLN A 65 -4.98 2.58 -2.23
N LEU A 66 -4.11 2.55 -3.24
CA LEU A 66 -4.34 1.76 -4.46
C LEU A 66 -4.47 0.27 -4.16
N ALA A 67 -3.57 -0.28 -3.34
CA ALA A 67 -3.64 -1.68 -2.93
C ALA A 67 -4.94 -1.99 -2.17
N CYS A 68 -5.45 -1.06 -1.35
CA CYS A 68 -6.70 -1.23 -0.63
C CYS A 68 -7.91 -1.30 -1.58
N CYS A 69 -7.96 -0.43 -2.60
CA CYS A 69 -8.98 -0.47 -3.64
C CYS A 69 -8.97 -1.81 -4.41
N GLU A 70 -7.79 -2.35 -4.67
CA GLU A 70 -7.62 -3.66 -5.28
C GLU A 70 -8.10 -4.79 -4.37
N ILE A 71 -7.73 -4.78 -3.08
CA ILE A 71 -8.20 -5.75 -2.08
C ILE A 71 -9.72 -5.72 -1.96
N VAL A 72 -10.33 -4.53 -1.84
CA VAL A 72 -11.79 -4.35 -1.77
C VAL A 72 -12.49 -4.91 -3.02
N SER A 73 -11.83 -4.83 -4.17
CA SER A 73 -12.33 -5.43 -5.40
C SER A 73 -12.14 -6.94 -5.44
N ALA A 74 -11.02 -7.45 -4.92
CA ALA A 74 -10.69 -8.88 -4.88
C ALA A 74 -11.57 -9.67 -3.90
N ILE A 75 -12.07 -9.06 -2.81
CA ILE A 75 -12.95 -9.74 -1.83
C ILE A 75 -14.42 -9.82 -2.26
N ARG A 76 -14.78 -9.31 -3.44
CA ARG A 76 -16.17 -9.35 -3.93
C ARG A 76 -16.63 -10.81 -4.06
N GLY A 77 -17.76 -11.11 -3.44
CA GLY A 77 -18.35 -12.45 -3.45
C GLY A 77 -17.97 -13.35 -2.27
N LEU A 78 -17.12 -12.86 -1.35
CA LEU A 78 -16.97 -13.47 -0.02
C LEU A 78 -18.22 -13.22 0.84
N PRO A 79 -18.42 -13.93 1.98
CA PRO A 79 -19.49 -13.60 2.91
C PRO A 79 -19.45 -12.13 3.34
N SER A 80 -20.62 -11.51 3.49
CA SER A 80 -20.72 -10.08 3.85
C SER A 80 -19.99 -9.76 5.16
N SER A 81 -20.07 -10.65 6.15
CA SER A 81 -19.35 -10.50 7.43
C SER A 81 -17.84 -10.35 7.27
N ILE A 82 -17.22 -11.06 6.33
CA ILE A 82 -15.80 -10.97 6.03
C ILE A 82 -15.52 -9.69 5.21
N GLN A 83 -16.36 -9.40 4.22
CA GLN A 83 -16.18 -8.19 3.41
C GLN A 83 -16.28 -6.91 4.24
N ASP A 84 -17.23 -6.85 5.17
CA ASP A 84 -17.48 -5.68 6.00
C ASP A 84 -16.33 -5.46 6.97
N LYS A 85 -15.78 -6.53 7.57
CA LYS A 85 -14.56 -6.47 8.38
C LYS A 85 -13.37 -5.89 7.62
N VAL A 86 -13.11 -6.41 6.41
CA VAL A 86 -11.99 -5.93 5.57
C VAL A 86 -12.20 -4.47 5.16
N LYS A 87 -13.41 -4.10 4.75
CA LYS A 87 -13.71 -2.69 4.39
C LYS A 87 -13.55 -1.78 5.59
N GLN A 88 -13.98 -2.20 6.78
CA GLN A 88 -13.87 -1.42 7.99
C GLN A 88 -12.41 -1.19 8.40
N SER A 89 -11.56 -2.23 8.34
CA SER A 89 -10.14 -2.08 8.66
C SER A 89 -9.43 -1.16 7.65
N LEU A 90 -9.76 -1.26 6.37
CA LEU A 90 -9.18 -0.44 5.30
C LEU A 90 -9.73 0.99 5.28
N ALA A 91 -10.94 1.27 5.78
CA ALA A 91 -11.50 2.63 5.81
C ALA A 91 -10.62 3.60 6.63
N THR A 92 -9.91 3.09 7.63
CA THR A 92 -8.98 3.88 8.45
C THR A 92 -7.79 4.44 7.67
N ILE A 93 -7.48 3.87 6.50
CA ILE A 93 -6.39 4.31 5.62
C ILE A 93 -6.78 5.57 4.85
N GLU A 94 -8.06 5.77 4.55
CA GLU A 94 -8.53 6.98 3.85
C GLU A 94 -8.32 8.23 4.73
N GLU A 95 -8.56 8.11 6.04
CA GLU A 95 -8.34 9.17 7.02
C GLU A 95 -6.84 9.52 7.16
N LEU A 96 -5.98 8.49 7.20
CA LEU A 96 -4.53 8.68 7.19
C LEU A 96 -4.06 9.32 5.89
N TYR A 97 -4.55 8.85 4.74
CA TYR A 97 -4.17 9.40 3.45
C TYR A 97 -4.52 10.89 3.36
N ALA A 98 -5.72 11.28 3.79
CA ALA A 98 -6.13 12.68 3.84
C ALA A 98 -5.20 13.52 4.74
N SER A 99 -4.83 13.00 5.91
CA SER A 99 -3.91 13.67 6.85
C SER A 99 -2.53 13.92 6.24
N PHE A 100 -1.94 12.90 5.62
CA PHE A 100 -0.62 13.02 4.97
C PHE A 100 -0.65 13.83 3.66
N SER A 101 -1.76 13.81 2.93
CA SER A 101 -1.93 14.57 1.69
C SER A 101 -1.97 16.08 1.96
N LEU A 102 -2.65 16.49 3.03
CA LEU A 102 -2.84 17.91 3.39
C LEU A 102 -1.68 18.54 4.18
N ALA A 103 -0.89 17.73 4.89
CA ALA A 103 0.23 18.22 5.70
C ALA A 103 1.33 18.83 4.83
N ASN A 104 1.76 20.07 5.07
CA ASN A 104 2.89 20.72 4.38
C ASN A 104 4.21 20.57 5.16
N SER A 105 4.11 20.31 6.46
CA SER A 105 5.20 20.02 7.40
C SER A 105 4.80 18.86 8.33
N PHE A 106 5.76 18.26 9.03
CA PHE A 106 5.50 17.32 10.10
C PHE A 106 4.80 17.97 11.30
N GLN A 107 4.89 19.29 11.46
CA GLN A 107 4.12 19.99 12.49
C GLN A 107 2.61 19.94 12.21
N ASP A 108 2.22 19.80 10.95
CA ASP A 108 0.81 19.59 10.56
C ASP A 108 0.32 18.16 10.90
N LEU A 109 1.24 17.23 11.16
CA LEU A 109 0.93 15.86 11.55
C LEU A 109 0.97 15.72 13.07
N SER A 110 -0.20 15.53 13.68
CA SER A 110 -0.28 15.25 15.11
C SER A 110 0.36 13.91 15.49
N SER A 111 0.89 13.81 16.71
CA SER A 111 1.37 12.54 17.27
C SER A 111 0.29 11.46 17.27
N SER A 112 -0.97 11.84 17.45
CA SER A 112 -2.12 10.94 17.32
C SER A 112 -2.26 10.34 15.92
N VAL A 113 -2.01 11.09 14.85
CA VAL A 113 -2.04 10.55 13.46
C VAL A 113 -0.95 9.50 13.25
N LEU A 114 0.24 9.72 13.81
CA LEU A 114 1.34 8.76 13.72
C LEU A 114 1.07 7.49 14.53
N THR A 115 0.57 7.63 15.76
CA THR A 115 0.16 6.48 16.59
C THR A 115 -1.00 5.72 15.95
N GLN A 116 -1.96 6.43 15.36
CA GLN A 116 -3.08 5.81 14.63
C GLN A 116 -2.59 5.06 13.40
N SER A 117 -1.60 5.58 12.68
CA SER A 117 -0.97 4.90 11.54
C SER A 117 -0.38 3.53 11.94
N GLN A 118 0.34 3.48 13.07
CA GLN A 118 0.90 2.22 13.57
C GLN A 118 -0.20 1.24 13.98
N LYS A 119 -1.22 1.73 14.69
CA LYS A 119 -2.36 0.91 15.13
C LYS A 119 -3.14 0.35 13.94
N ASN A 120 -3.51 1.20 12.98
CA ASN A 120 -4.24 0.81 11.77
C ASN A 120 -3.46 -0.27 11.00
N THR A 121 -2.14 -0.10 10.88
CA THR A 121 -1.27 -1.10 10.24
C THR A 121 -1.41 -2.48 10.89
N ALA A 122 -1.39 -2.55 12.23
CA ALA A 122 -1.56 -3.81 12.95
C ALA A 122 -2.97 -4.41 12.74
N GLU A 123 -4.02 -3.58 12.80
CA GLU A 123 -5.41 -4.02 12.59
C GLU A 123 -5.64 -4.55 11.17
N ILE A 124 -5.06 -3.90 10.15
CA ILE A 124 -5.11 -4.37 8.76
C ILE A 124 -4.39 -5.71 8.64
N GLN A 125 -3.20 -5.83 9.24
CA GLN A 125 -2.43 -7.07 9.18
C GLN A 125 -3.21 -8.24 9.81
N GLU A 126 -3.75 -8.07 11.01
CA GLU A 126 -4.60 -9.07 11.68
C GLU A 126 -5.82 -9.43 10.82
N CYS A 127 -6.48 -8.43 10.24
CA CYS A 127 -7.63 -8.66 9.36
C CYS A 127 -7.27 -9.45 8.09
N MET A 128 -6.09 -9.20 7.51
CA MET A 128 -5.61 -9.96 6.36
C MET A 128 -5.23 -11.39 6.73
N GLU A 129 -4.65 -11.61 7.90
CA GLU A 129 -4.36 -12.95 8.42
C GLU A 129 -5.65 -13.76 8.65
N GLU A 130 -6.68 -13.15 9.25
CA GLU A 130 -8.01 -13.76 9.40
C GLU A 130 -8.63 -14.13 8.04
N LEU A 131 -8.52 -13.23 7.06
CA LEU A 131 -9.03 -13.47 5.71
C LEU A 131 -8.34 -14.67 5.05
N LEU A 132 -7.00 -14.75 5.16
CA LEU A 132 -6.23 -15.86 4.61
C LEU A 132 -6.55 -17.19 5.29
N ASP A 133 -6.74 -17.20 6.61
CA ASP A 133 -7.15 -18.40 7.33
C ASP A 133 -8.57 -18.84 6.90
N TYR A 134 -9.50 -17.89 6.75
CA TYR A 134 -10.83 -18.18 6.24
C TYR A 134 -10.79 -18.84 4.86
N LEU A 135 -10.02 -18.29 3.92
CA LEU A 135 -9.89 -18.82 2.55
C LEU A 135 -9.16 -20.18 2.49
N LYS A 136 -8.28 -20.47 3.44
CA LYS A 136 -7.65 -21.78 3.55
C LYS A 136 -8.64 -22.85 3.99
N ASN A 137 -9.54 -22.49 4.90
CA ASN A 137 -10.51 -23.40 5.49
C ASN A 137 -11.84 -23.45 4.70
N ASN A 138 -12.08 -22.51 3.79
CA ASN A 138 -13.32 -22.37 3.02
C ASN A 138 -13.03 -22.01 1.56
N ILE A 139 -13.75 -22.62 0.62
CA ILE A 139 -13.71 -22.24 -0.81
C ILE A 139 -15.09 -21.67 -1.19
N PRO A 140 -15.32 -20.35 -0.97
CA PRO A 140 -16.60 -19.73 -1.28
C PRO A 140 -16.88 -19.76 -2.79
N LEU A 141 -17.99 -20.40 -3.17
CA LEU A 141 -18.40 -20.56 -4.58
C LEU A 141 -18.75 -19.23 -5.26
N SER A 142 -19.15 -18.23 -4.47
CA SER A 142 -19.51 -16.88 -4.93
C SER A 142 -18.31 -15.96 -5.11
N TRP A 143 -17.10 -16.39 -4.71
CA TRP A 143 -15.91 -15.56 -4.77
C TRP A 143 -15.42 -15.43 -6.21
N VAL A 144 -15.36 -14.17 -6.67
CA VAL A 144 -14.89 -13.85 -8.02
C VAL A 144 -13.40 -13.56 -7.93
N VAL A 145 -12.59 -14.47 -8.46
CA VAL A 145 -11.15 -14.21 -8.62
C VAL A 145 -10.91 -13.79 -10.05
N GLY A 146 -10.38 -12.60 -10.29
CA GLY A 146 -10.16 -12.11 -11.65
C GLY A 146 -9.50 -10.72 -11.64
N PRO A 147 -9.00 -10.23 -12.77
CA PRO A 147 -9.32 -10.65 -14.15
C PRO A 147 -8.62 -11.92 -14.63
N PHE A 148 -9.24 -12.66 -15.56
CA PHE A 148 -8.63 -13.78 -16.29
C PHE A 148 -8.31 -13.33 -17.71
N CYS A 149 -7.08 -13.58 -18.18
CA CYS A 149 -6.76 -13.45 -19.60
C CYS A 149 -6.84 -14.84 -20.25
N PRO A 150 -7.62 -15.02 -21.33
CA PRO A 150 -7.56 -16.25 -22.13
C PRO A 150 -6.14 -16.38 -22.70
N ARG A 151 -5.60 -17.61 -22.65
CA ARG A 151 -4.31 -17.90 -23.29
C ARG A 151 -4.57 -17.98 -24.80
N GLU A 152 -3.89 -17.17 -25.59
CA GLU A 152 -3.91 -17.31 -27.05
C GLU A 152 -3.30 -18.68 -27.39
N GLU A 153 -4.10 -19.58 -27.97
CA GLU A 153 -3.60 -20.82 -28.55
C GLU A 153 -2.94 -20.44 -29.88
N GLU A 154 -1.60 -20.57 -29.95
CA GLU A 154 -0.87 -20.50 -31.22
C GLU A 154 -1.25 -21.73 -32.06
N GLU A 155 -1.88 -21.48 -33.22
CA GLU A 155 -2.15 -22.46 -34.29
C GLU A 155 -0.87 -22.90 -35.03
#